data_AF-A0A0F9DNY6-F1
#
_entry.id   AF-A0A0F9DNY6-F1
#
_cell.length_a   1.000
_cell.length_b   1.000
_cell.length_c   1.000
_cell.angle_alpha   90.00
_cell.angle_beta   90.00
_cell.angle_gamma   90.00
#
_symmetry.space_group_name_H-M   'P 1'
#
loop_
_entity.id
_entity.type
_entity.pdbx_description
1 polymer ?
#
loop_
_entity_poly.entity_id
_entity_poly.type
_entity_poly.pdbx_seq_one_letter_code
_entity_poly.pdbx_strand_id
1 'polypeptide(L)'
;EYNLAHPEISRKINLKKKYGITQEHYNLMFEQQGGVCLVCGKPETATYKESVKCLAVDHNHQINKIRGLLCQRCNTALGLLNENPVVIKSLLEYIINANNG
;
A
#
# COMPACT_ATOMS: atom_id res chain seq x y z
N GLU A 1 -9.62 -2.16 -23.04
CA GLU A 1 -10.71 -3.15 -22.98
C GLU A 1 -10.28 -4.50 -22.38
N TYR A 2 -9.19 -5.13 -22.86
CA TYR A 2 -8.70 -6.42 -22.30
C TYR A 2 -8.45 -6.42 -20.78
N ASN A 3 -7.78 -5.39 -20.25
CA ASN A 3 -7.51 -5.26 -18.80
C ASN A 3 -8.77 -5.06 -17.94
N LEU A 4 -9.89 -4.62 -18.54
CA LEU A 4 -11.16 -4.41 -17.82
C LEU A 4 -11.94 -5.72 -17.62
N ALA A 5 -11.74 -6.69 -18.53
CA ALA A 5 -12.42 -7.99 -18.53
C ALA A 5 -11.72 -9.03 -17.64
N HIS A 6 -10.41 -8.87 -17.38
CA HIS A 6 -9.61 -9.85 -16.62
C HIS A 6 -8.75 -9.18 -15.52
N PRO A 7 -9.38 -8.62 -14.47
CA PRO A 7 -8.67 -7.91 -13.40
C PRO A 7 -7.64 -8.79 -12.68
N GLU A 8 -7.92 -10.09 -12.53
CA GLU A 8 -7.01 -11.11 -11.98
C GLU A 8 -5.70 -11.23 -12.78
N ILE A 9 -5.81 -11.30 -14.12
CA ILE A 9 -4.66 -11.45 -15.04
C ILE A 9 -3.84 -10.15 -15.06
N SER A 10 -4.51 -9.00 -15.15
CA SER A 10 -3.86 -7.69 -15.10
C SER A 10 -3.09 -7.48 -13.79
N ARG A 11 -3.68 -7.90 -12.66
CA ARG A 11 -3.01 -7.85 -11.35
C ARG A 11 -1.75 -8.70 -11.31
N LYS A 12 -1.82 -9.98 -11.71
CA LYS A 12 -0.66 -10.89 -11.74
C LYS A 12 0.48 -10.34 -12.61
N ILE A 13 0.15 -9.81 -13.79
CA ILE A 13 1.14 -9.20 -14.70
C ILE A 13 1.78 -7.96 -14.05
N ASN A 14 0.99 -7.11 -13.41
CA ASN A 14 1.49 -5.89 -12.76
C ASN A 14 2.38 -6.21 -11.55
N LEU A 15 2.05 -7.21 -10.74
CA LEU A 15 2.89 -7.64 -9.61
C LEU A 15 4.28 -8.04 -10.07
N LYS A 16 4.35 -8.87 -11.13
CA LYS A 16 5.63 -9.33 -11.68
C LYS A 16 6.39 -8.18 -12.35
N LYS A 17 5.73 -7.38 -13.19
CA LYS A 17 6.39 -6.30 -13.96
C LYS A 17 6.89 -5.15 -13.08
N LYS A 18 6.10 -4.76 -12.08
CA LYS A 18 6.39 -3.58 -11.26
C LYS A 18 7.22 -3.88 -10.02
N TYR A 19 7.01 -5.05 -9.41
CA TYR A 19 7.61 -5.38 -8.11
C TYR A 19 8.46 -6.66 -8.15
N GLY A 20 8.50 -7.38 -9.28
CA GLY A 20 9.29 -8.61 -9.39
C GLY A 20 8.76 -9.79 -8.58
N ILE A 21 7.51 -9.73 -8.08
CA ILE A 21 6.93 -10.78 -7.23
C ILE A 21 5.83 -11.57 -7.92
N THR A 22 5.63 -12.79 -7.45
CA THR A 22 4.50 -13.63 -7.85
C THR A 22 3.27 -13.37 -6.99
N GLN A 23 2.12 -13.93 -7.39
CA GLN A 23 0.90 -13.85 -6.59
C GLN A 23 1.05 -14.61 -5.26
N GLU A 24 1.82 -15.70 -5.26
CA GLU A 24 2.08 -16.51 -4.07
C GLU A 24 2.90 -15.73 -3.05
N HIS A 25 3.91 -14.98 -3.49
CA HIS A 25 4.66 -14.07 -2.61
C HIS A 25 3.74 -12.98 -2.05
N TYR A 26 2.86 -12.39 -2.87
CA TYR A 26 1.87 -11.44 -2.36
C TYR A 26 0.99 -12.07 -1.27
N ASN A 27 0.47 -13.28 -1.50
CA ASN A 27 -0.40 -13.97 -0.55
C ASN A 27 0.34 -14.28 0.75
N LEU A 28 1.60 -14.70 0.68
CA LEU A 28 2.44 -14.93 1.86
C LEU A 28 2.58 -13.65 2.70
N MET A 29 2.85 -12.50 2.07
CA MET A 29 2.90 -11.21 2.79
C MET A 29 1.54 -10.86 3.39
N PHE A 30 0.45 -11.11 2.67
CA PHE A 30 -0.91 -10.85 3.15
C PHE A 30 -1.23 -11.68 4.40
N GLU A 31 -0.90 -12.97 4.38
CA GLU A 31 -1.09 -13.88 5.52
C GLU A 31 -0.19 -13.50 6.70
N GLN A 32 1.09 -13.21 6.46
CA GLN A 32 2.04 -12.76 7.49
C GLN A 32 1.59 -11.46 8.16
N GLN A 33 0.90 -10.58 7.43
CA GLN A 33 0.34 -9.33 7.95
C GLN A 33 -1.06 -9.49 8.57
N GLY A 34 -1.64 -10.70 8.60
CA GLY A 34 -2.99 -10.91 9.10
C GLY A 34 -4.09 -10.23 8.26
N GLY A 35 -3.82 -10.01 6.97
CA GLY A 35 -4.77 -9.42 6.03
C GLY A 35 -5.03 -7.92 6.23
N VAL A 36 -4.16 -7.21 6.95
CA VAL A 36 -4.32 -5.78 7.24
C VAL A 36 -3.14 -4.93 6.79
N CYS A 37 -3.38 -3.63 6.66
CA CYS A 37 -2.35 -2.63 6.36
C CYS A 37 -1.24 -2.63 7.43
N LEU A 38 0.01 -2.71 7.00
CA LEU A 38 1.18 -2.74 7.90
C LEU A 38 1.33 -1.45 8.74
N VAL A 39 0.81 -0.31 8.25
CA VAL A 39 0.93 0.98 8.93
C VAL A 39 -0.21 1.23 9.92
N CYS A 40 -1.47 1.01 9.52
CA CYS A 40 -2.63 1.38 10.33
C CYS A 40 -3.38 0.20 10.97
N GLY A 41 -3.00 -1.05 10.66
CA GLY A 41 -3.62 -2.25 11.20
C GLY A 41 -5.06 -2.49 10.74
N LYS A 42 -5.54 -1.78 9.72
CA LYS A 42 -6.90 -1.90 9.19
C LYS A 42 -6.94 -2.63 7.84
N PRO A 43 -8.02 -3.38 7.53
CA PRO A 43 -8.22 -3.95 6.21
C PRO A 43 -8.35 -2.84 5.14
N GLU A 44 -8.21 -3.21 3.87
CA GLU A 44 -8.54 -2.30 2.78
C GLU A 44 -10.04 -1.99 2.78
N THR A 45 -10.38 -0.73 2.51
CA THR A 45 -11.77 -0.28 2.38
C THR A 45 -12.03 0.40 1.04
N ALA A 46 -10.98 0.71 0.29
CA ALA A 46 -11.10 1.26 -1.04
C ALA A 46 -11.76 0.23 -1.97
N THR A 47 -12.79 0.65 -2.69
CA THR A 47 -13.46 -0.20 -3.68
C THR A 47 -13.02 0.18 -5.09
N TYR A 48 -13.14 -0.79 -6.00
CA TYR A 48 -13.08 -0.56 -7.43
C TYR A 48 -14.23 -1.35 -8.04
N LYS A 49 -15.18 -0.63 -8.66
CA LYS A 49 -16.50 -1.18 -9.02
C LYS A 49 -17.19 -1.71 -7.76
N GLU A 50 -17.58 -2.98 -7.74
CA GLU A 50 -18.36 -3.63 -6.68
C GLU A 50 -17.49 -4.43 -5.70
N SER A 51 -16.16 -4.36 -5.81
CA SER A 51 -15.25 -5.15 -4.98
C SER A 51 -14.27 -4.28 -4.21
N VAL A 52 -13.95 -4.70 -2.99
CA VAL A 52 -12.85 -4.13 -2.21
C VAL A 52 -11.53 -4.44 -2.92
N LYS A 53 -10.66 -3.45 -3.03
CA LYS A 53 -9.35 -3.59 -3.64
C LYS A 53 -8.45 -4.44 -2.73
N CYS A 54 -7.42 -5.04 -3.31
CA CYS A 54 -6.35 -5.61 -2.50
C CYS A 54 -5.48 -4.51 -1.90
N LEU A 55 -4.80 -4.81 -0.79
CA LEU A 55 -3.74 -3.95 -0.25
C LEU A 55 -2.67 -3.68 -1.32
N ALA A 56 -2.18 -2.45 -1.38
CA ALA A 56 -1.12 -2.02 -2.27
C ALA A 56 0.24 -2.57 -1.81
N VAL A 57 1.08 -2.98 -2.76
CA VAL A 57 2.48 -3.34 -2.48
C VAL A 57 3.28 -2.05 -2.35
N ASP A 58 3.79 -1.80 -1.16
CA ASP A 58 4.68 -0.69 -0.87
C ASP A 58 6.14 -1.12 -1.01
N HIS A 59 6.95 -0.26 -1.64
CA HIS A 59 8.35 -0.55 -1.96
C HIS A 59 9.17 0.74 -1.92
N ASN A 60 10.45 0.60 -1.58
CA ASN A 60 11.39 1.71 -1.66
C ASN A 60 11.70 1.98 -3.14
N HIS A 61 11.49 3.23 -3.57
CA HIS A 61 11.64 3.66 -4.97
C HIS A 61 13.11 3.76 -5.45
N GLN A 62 14.10 3.66 -4.55
CA GLN A 62 15.53 3.74 -4.88
C GLN A 62 16.15 2.35 -5.09
N ILE A 63 15.78 1.38 -4.26
CA ILE A 63 16.37 0.03 -4.26
C ILE A 63 15.38 -1.08 -4.66
N ASN A 64 14.14 -0.71 -5.00
CA ASN A 64 13.03 -1.63 -5.32
C ASN A 64 12.75 -2.69 -4.23
N LYS A 65 13.19 -2.44 -2.99
CA LYS A 65 12.94 -3.33 -1.87
C LYS A 65 11.50 -3.16 -1.38
N ILE A 66 10.74 -4.25 -1.38
CA ILE A 66 9.39 -4.28 -0.82
C ILE A 66 9.45 -4.02 0.68
N ARG A 67 8.59 -3.12 1.16
CA ARG A 67 8.43 -2.78 2.58
C ARG A 67 7.26 -3.53 3.21
N GLY A 68 6.17 -3.74 2.46
CA GLY A 68 5.00 -4.48 2.92
C GLY A 68 3.74 -4.14 2.13
N LEU A 69 2.58 -4.53 2.67
CA LEU A 69 1.27 -4.24 2.09
C LEU A 69 0.55 -3.14 2.88
N LEU A 70 0.09 -2.10 2.18
CA LEU A 70 -0.59 -0.95 2.76
C LEU A 70 -2.01 -0.79 2.18
N CYS A 71 -2.94 -0.26 2.98
CA CYS A 71 -4.21 0.20 2.42
C CYS A 71 -3.98 1.44 1.55
N GLN A 72 -4.91 1.73 0.64
CA GLN A 72 -4.80 2.83 -0.32
C GLN A 72 -4.56 4.16 0.41
N ARG A 73 -5.25 4.40 1.54
CA ARG A 73 -5.12 5.66 2.28
C ARG A 73 -3.70 5.89 2.81
N CYS A 74 -3.12 4.89 3.46
CA CYS A 74 -1.76 4.97 3.99
C CYS A 74 -0.73 5.07 2.85
N ASN A 75 -0.90 4.27 1.79
CA ASN A 75 0.00 4.30 0.64
C ASN A 75 0.00 5.67 -0.07
N THR A 76 -1.18 6.24 -0.30
CA THR A 76 -1.32 7.57 -0.91
C THR A 76 -0.74 8.66 -0.01
N ALA A 77 -1.00 8.62 1.31
CA ALA A 77 -0.44 9.59 2.25
C ALA A 77 1.09 9.57 2.22
N LEU A 78 1.71 8.38 2.25
CA LEU A 78 3.16 8.24 2.17
C LEU A 78 3.73 8.83 0.87
N GLY A 79 3.04 8.59 -0.26
CA GLY A 79 3.41 9.17 -1.56
C GLY A 79 3.27 10.69 -1.61
N LEU A 80 2.20 11.27 -1.06
CA LEU A 80 1.99 12.73 -0.98
C LEU A 80 3.07 13.43 -0.15
N LEU A 81 3.64 12.73 0.83
CA LEU A 81 4.73 13.23 1.66
C LEU A 81 6.12 12.96 1.05
N ASN A 82 6.17 12.43 -0.18
CA ASN A 82 7.38 12.06 -0.91
C ASN A 82 8.33 11.16 -0.09
N GLU A 83 7.78 10.35 0.81
CA GLU A 83 8.55 9.52 1.75
C GLU A 83 9.58 10.31 2.58
N ASN A 84 9.39 11.62 2.75
CA ASN A 84 10.36 12.47 3.43
C ASN A 84 10.22 12.34 4.95
N PRO A 85 11.20 11.73 5.65
CA PRO A 85 11.08 11.48 7.09
C PRO A 85 11.03 12.78 7.90
N VAL A 86 11.65 13.86 7.43
CA VAL A 86 11.61 15.17 8.10
C VAL A 86 10.18 15.71 8.08
N VAL A 87 9.54 15.72 6.91
CA VAL A 87 8.16 16.21 6.76
C VAL A 87 7.18 15.36 7.56
N ILE A 88 7.32 14.02 7.49
CA ILE A 88 6.46 13.09 8.23
C ILE A 88 6.57 13.34 9.74
N LYS A 89 7.79 13.51 10.26
CA LYS A 89 8.03 13.80 11.67
C LYS A 89 7.43 15.14 12.09
N SER A 90 7.62 16.18 11.29
CA SER A 90 7.07 17.51 11.58
C SER A 90 5.54 17.53 11.57
N LEU A 91 4.88 16.76 10.71
CA LEU A 91 3.42 16.61 10.74
C LEU A 91 2.91 15.90 12.01
N LEU A 92 3.63 14.88 12.48
CA LEU A 92 3.33 14.22 13.75
C LEU A 92 3.46 15.18 14.93
N GLU A 93 4.54 15.95 14.99
CA GLU A 93 4.76 16.96 16.03
C GLU A 93 3.67 18.05 15.99
N TYR A 94 3.30 18.53 14.80
CA TYR A 94 2.24 19.52 14.62
C TYR A 94 0.89 19.04 15.18
N ILE A 95 0.45 17.82 14.83
CA ILE A 95 -0.85 17.31 15.29
C ILE A 95 -0.86 16.99 16.78
N ILE A 96 0.26 16.53 17.35
CA ILE A 96 0.37 16.31 18.80
C ILE A 96 0.25 17.64 19.55
N ASN A 97 0.99 18.67 19.11
CA ASN A 97 0.96 19.97 19.78
C ASN A 97 -0.40 20.67 19.66
N ALA A 98 -1.07 20.55 18.51
CA ALA A 98 -2.39 21.13 18.29
C ALA A 98 -3.51 20.49 19.14
N ASN A 99 -3.33 19.25 19.60
CA ASN A 99 -4.30 18.54 20.44
C ASN A 99 -3.98 18.64 21.95
N ASN A 100 -2.81 19.16 22.31
CA ASN A 100 -2.36 19.34 23.69
C ASN A 100 -2.48 20.80 24.18
N GLY A 101 -3.04 21.69 23.35
CA GLY A 101 -3.39 23.08 23.68
C GLY A 101 -4.89 23.30 23.59
#